data_AF-A0A536ZM74-F1
#
_entry.id   AF-A0A536ZM74-F1
#
_cell.length_a   1.000
_cell.length_b   1.000
_cell.length_c   1.000
_cell.angle_alpha   90.00
_cell.angle_beta   90.00
_cell.angle_gamma   90.00
#
_symmetry.space_group_name_H-M   'P 1'
#
loop_
_entity.id
_entity.type
_entity.pdbx_description
1 polymer ?
#
loop_
_entity_poly.entity_id
_entity_poly.type
_entity_poly.pdbx_seq_one_letter_code
_entity_poly.pdbx_strand_id
1 'polypeptide(L)'
;MTRLAAWAMVLLIAMPAVLVPVAALAQAQSPSPAAPAASQDSAPLSPAPPPTPAAVSGGARTTEIVENPYGLQALWAGGDIVSKATIAILVIMSMGSWYIIVTKVYEQYKMGRQARAADKKFWSAPSVRQGTETLKVNSPYRFIAESGLEASTKHGGLQGNVDVNTWITMSIQRAIDNVQSRTQDGLAFLATVGSTAPFVGLFGTVWGIYHALTAIGIAGQASIDKVAGPVGEALIMTAIGLAVAVPAVLGYNWLVRRNKAAMERVRSFGADLHAVLLSAPKATAQAQATGAHAQATVRG
;
A
#
# COMPACT_ATOMS: atom_id res chain seq x y z
N MET A 1 5.79 -3.12 -22.64
CA MET A 1 5.90 -4.01 -21.46
C MET A 1 4.60 -3.97 -20.65
N THR A 2 3.45 -4.11 -21.31
CA THR A 2 2.12 -3.70 -20.81
C THR A 2 1.13 -4.86 -20.64
N ARG A 3 1.58 -6.12 -20.77
CA ARG A 3 0.70 -7.29 -20.76
C ARG A 3 0.72 -8.12 -19.47
N LEU A 4 1.65 -7.86 -18.56
CA LEU A 4 1.74 -8.56 -17.27
C LEU A 4 0.90 -7.92 -16.15
N ALA A 5 0.47 -6.67 -16.31
CA ALA A 5 -0.39 -5.98 -15.34
C ALA A 5 -1.90 -6.25 -15.55
N ALA A 6 -2.28 -6.89 -16.66
CA ALA A 6 -3.68 -7.09 -17.05
C ALA A 6 -4.31 -8.39 -16.51
N TRP A 7 -3.54 -9.26 -15.85
CA TRP A 7 -4.00 -10.60 -15.43
C TRP A 7 -4.34 -10.71 -13.93
N ALA A 8 -4.31 -9.61 -13.18
CA ALA A 8 -4.63 -9.61 -11.74
C ALA A 8 -6.07 -9.15 -11.41
N MET A 9 -6.93 -8.95 -12.41
CA MET A 9 -8.27 -8.37 -12.22
C MET A 9 -9.34 -9.16 -12.97
N VAL A 10 -9.64 -10.39 -12.53
CA VAL A 10 -10.92 -11.04 -12.78
C VAL A 10 -11.25 -11.94 -11.58
N LEU A 11 -11.99 -11.40 -10.62
CA LEU A 11 -13.02 -12.05 -9.79
C LEU A 11 -13.33 -11.16 -8.59
N LEU A 12 -14.35 -10.32 -8.73
CA LEU A 12 -15.06 -9.73 -7.59
C LEU A 12 -16.54 -9.73 -7.95
N ILE A 13 -17.22 -10.78 -7.50
CA ILE A 13 -18.67 -10.88 -7.47
C ILE A 13 -19.17 -9.90 -6.41
N ALA A 14 -20.22 -9.16 -6.77
CA ALA A 14 -20.86 -8.14 -5.97
C ALA A 14 -21.39 -8.68 -4.63
N MET A 15 -21.13 -7.92 -3.55
CA MET A 15 -21.87 -8.03 -2.28
C MET A 15 -22.51 -6.67 -1.97
N PRO A 16 -23.79 -6.61 -1.56
CA PRO A 16 -24.41 -5.36 -1.19
C PRO A 16 -23.90 -4.92 0.19
N ALA A 17 -23.43 -3.68 0.26
CA ALA A 17 -23.04 -3.03 1.50
C ALA A 17 -24.28 -2.68 2.33
N VAL A 18 -24.44 -3.34 3.48
CA VAL A 18 -25.30 -2.84 4.56
C VAL A 18 -24.42 -1.96 5.46
N LEU A 19 -24.61 -0.64 5.34
CA LEU A 19 -24.03 0.36 6.23
C LEU A 19 -24.76 0.29 7.58
N VAL A 20 -24.07 -0.20 8.62
CA VAL A 20 -24.47 0.06 10.01
C VAL A 20 -23.42 0.99 10.62
N PRO A 21 -23.80 2.16 11.16
CA PRO A 21 -22.85 3.02 11.86
C PRO A 21 -22.55 2.43 13.25
N VAL A 22 -21.30 2.03 13.48
CA VAL A 22 -20.80 1.72 14.84
C VAL A 22 -20.45 3.05 15.50
N ALA A 23 -21.44 3.63 16.17
CA ALA A 23 -21.23 4.64 17.19
C ALA A 23 -21.55 4.02 18.56
N ALA A 24 -20.61 4.20 19.49
CA ALA A 24 -20.76 4.04 20.94
C ALA A 24 -21.04 2.63 21.48
N LEU A 25 -19.99 1.96 21.95
CA LEU A 25 -20.03 1.24 23.23
C LEU A 25 -18.60 1.13 23.81
N ALA A 26 -18.08 2.29 24.22
CA ALA A 26 -17.10 2.36 25.31
C ALA A 26 -17.89 2.68 26.58
N GLN A 27 -18.38 1.65 27.26
CA GLN A 27 -18.87 1.77 28.64
C GLN A 27 -17.99 0.89 29.53
N ALA A 28 -17.27 1.56 30.42
CA ALA A 28 -16.56 0.98 31.53
C ALA A 28 -17.54 0.19 32.42
N GLN A 29 -17.23 -1.06 32.73
CA GLN A 29 -17.93 -1.84 33.75
C GLN A 29 -17.46 -1.39 35.14
N SER A 30 -18.38 -0.86 35.93
CA SER A 30 -18.26 -0.75 37.39
C SER A 30 -18.41 -2.13 38.04
N PRO A 31 -17.70 -2.44 39.14
CA PRO A 31 -17.82 -3.73 39.81
C PRO A 31 -19.13 -3.79 40.62
N SER A 32 -19.88 -4.88 40.49
CA SER A 32 -21.06 -5.19 41.32
C SER A 32 -20.72 -6.37 42.27
N PRO A 33 -21.32 -6.46 43.47
CA PRO A 33 -20.71 -7.11 44.62
C PRO A 33 -20.77 -8.64 44.60
N ALA A 34 -19.76 -9.24 45.24
CA ALA A 34 -19.61 -10.66 45.45
C ALA A 34 -20.78 -11.27 46.24
N ALA A 35 -21.31 -12.40 45.73
CA ALA A 35 -22.18 -13.29 46.48
C ALA A 35 -21.37 -14.13 47.49
N PRO A 36 -21.93 -14.47 48.66
CA PRO A 36 -21.17 -15.10 49.74
C PRO A 36 -20.77 -16.54 49.40
N ALA A 37 -19.53 -16.86 49.77
CA ALA A 37 -18.93 -18.18 49.60
C ALA A 37 -19.70 -19.26 50.38
N ALA A 38 -20.06 -20.35 49.70
CA ALA A 38 -20.53 -21.57 50.34
C ALA A 38 -19.34 -22.22 51.07
N SER A 39 -19.46 -22.33 52.39
CA SER A 39 -18.56 -23.08 53.26
C SER A 39 -18.63 -24.58 52.95
N GLN A 40 -17.54 -25.14 52.44
CA GLN A 40 -17.34 -26.60 52.37
C GLN A 40 -16.72 -27.08 53.68
N ASP A 41 -17.49 -27.88 54.43
CA ASP A 41 -17.01 -28.63 55.60
C ASP A 41 -15.85 -29.54 55.18
N SER A 42 -14.69 -29.35 55.81
CA SER A 42 -13.52 -30.20 55.65
C SER A 42 -13.43 -31.12 56.87
N ALA A 43 -13.64 -32.42 56.68
CA ALA A 43 -13.33 -33.42 57.70
C ALA A 43 -11.80 -33.49 57.92
N PRO A 44 -11.30 -33.67 59.16
CA PRO A 44 -9.88 -33.63 59.44
C PRO A 44 -9.19 -34.96 59.04
N LEU A 45 -8.25 -34.89 58.10
CA LEU A 45 -7.29 -35.96 57.84
C LEU A 45 -6.02 -35.71 58.69
N SER A 46 -5.62 -36.72 59.48
CA SER A 46 -4.39 -36.73 60.27
C SER A 46 -3.13 -36.54 59.41
N PRO A 47 -2.07 -35.86 59.91
CA PRO A 47 -0.89 -35.55 59.11
C PRO A 47 0.04 -36.76 58.93
N ALA A 48 0.40 -37.06 57.67
CA ALA A 48 1.50 -37.95 57.33
C ALA A 48 2.85 -37.19 57.38
N PRO A 49 3.96 -37.86 57.76
CA PRO A 49 5.26 -37.20 57.92
C PRO A 49 5.88 -36.80 56.56
N PRO A 50 6.78 -35.78 56.54
CA PRO A 50 7.32 -35.24 55.29
C PRO A 50 8.31 -36.22 54.62
N PRO A 51 8.27 -36.39 53.29
CA PRO A 51 9.34 -37.09 52.58
C PRO A 51 10.59 -36.21 52.45
N THR A 52 11.73 -36.83 52.72
CA THR A 52 13.10 -36.29 52.61
C THR A 52 13.41 -35.80 51.19
N PRO A 53 14.17 -34.70 50.98
CA PRO A 53 14.49 -34.22 49.64
C PRO A 53 15.45 -35.18 48.92
N ALA A 54 14.96 -35.81 47.84
CA ALA A 54 15.77 -36.60 46.93
C ALA A 54 16.69 -35.70 46.09
N ALA A 55 17.94 -36.14 45.94
CA ALA A 55 19.02 -35.45 45.27
C ALA A 55 18.71 -35.13 43.79
N VAL A 56 19.17 -33.95 43.37
CA VAL A 56 19.09 -33.47 41.98
C VAL A 56 20.07 -34.27 41.12
N SER A 57 19.59 -35.32 40.45
CA SER A 57 20.35 -35.99 39.38
C SER A 57 20.19 -35.21 38.08
N GLY A 58 21.31 -34.71 37.56
CA GLY A 58 21.40 -33.96 36.32
C GLY A 58 20.88 -34.75 35.12
N GLY A 59 19.70 -34.39 34.63
CA GLY A 59 19.16 -34.83 33.35
C GLY A 59 19.65 -33.92 32.23
N ALA A 60 20.30 -34.52 31.23
CA ALA A 60 20.67 -33.85 29.99
C ALA A 60 19.46 -33.12 29.40
N ARG A 61 19.67 -31.88 28.93
CA ARG A 61 18.68 -31.15 28.12
C ARG A 61 18.52 -31.88 26.79
N THR A 62 17.65 -32.88 26.75
CA THR A 62 17.04 -33.34 25.51
C THR A 62 16.18 -32.21 25.00
N THR A 63 16.58 -31.62 23.88
CA THR A 63 15.72 -30.76 23.08
C THR A 63 14.56 -31.63 22.61
N GLU A 64 13.49 -31.68 23.40
CA GLU A 64 12.24 -32.26 22.97
C GLU A 64 11.79 -31.42 21.77
N ILE A 65 11.86 -32.00 20.56
CA ILE A 65 11.21 -31.42 19.40
C ILE A 65 9.72 -31.56 19.72
N VAL A 66 9.17 -30.53 20.38
CA VAL A 66 7.73 -30.39 20.56
C VAL A 66 7.15 -30.25 19.17
N GLU A 67 6.75 -31.38 18.61
CA GLU A 67 6.03 -31.48 17.36
C GLU A 67 4.69 -30.80 17.59
N ASN A 68 4.60 -29.50 17.24
CA ASN A 68 3.44 -28.68 17.57
C ASN A 68 2.22 -29.22 16.82
N PRO A 69 1.23 -29.83 17.51
CA PRO A 69 0.08 -30.45 16.86
C PRO A 69 -0.87 -29.43 16.22
N TYR A 70 -0.59 -28.13 16.39
CA TYR A 70 -1.35 -26.99 15.88
C TYR A 70 -0.59 -26.20 14.79
N GLY A 71 0.42 -26.82 14.17
CA GLY A 71 1.18 -26.21 13.08
C GLY A 71 0.37 -25.97 11.80
N LEU A 72 0.91 -25.18 10.86
CA LEU A 72 0.30 -24.91 9.53
C LEU A 72 -0.05 -26.20 8.76
N GLN A 73 0.64 -27.30 9.06
CA GLN A 73 0.42 -28.61 8.47
C GLN A 73 -0.84 -29.31 9.02
N ALA A 74 -1.17 -29.14 10.31
CA ALA A 74 -2.43 -29.62 10.90
C ALA A 74 -3.63 -28.84 10.36
N LEU A 75 -3.51 -27.51 10.24
CA LEU A 75 -4.48 -26.64 9.57
C LEU A 75 -4.79 -27.08 8.13
N TRP A 76 -3.80 -27.58 7.39
CA TRP A 76 -4.01 -28.04 6.01
C TRP A 76 -4.58 -29.46 5.93
N ALA A 77 -4.17 -30.35 6.84
CA ALA A 77 -4.62 -31.75 6.87
C ALA A 77 -6.06 -31.89 7.42
N GLY A 78 -6.43 -31.10 8.43
CA GLY A 78 -7.78 -31.07 9.02
C GLY A 78 -8.69 -29.96 8.50
N GLY A 79 -8.15 -28.99 7.75
CA GLY A 79 -8.88 -27.80 7.34
C GLY A 79 -9.93 -28.04 6.27
N ASP A 80 -11.15 -27.57 6.57
CA ASP A 80 -12.29 -27.43 5.66
C ASP A 80 -11.93 -26.55 4.44
N ILE A 81 -12.65 -26.72 3.33
CA ILE A 81 -12.43 -26.03 2.05
C ILE A 81 -12.44 -24.51 2.24
N VAL A 82 -13.32 -24.02 3.11
CA VAL A 82 -13.46 -22.59 3.41
C VAL A 82 -12.20 -22.03 4.05
N SER A 83 -11.62 -22.71 5.06
CA SER A 83 -10.39 -22.28 5.72
C SER A 83 -9.21 -22.22 4.74
N LYS A 84 -9.10 -23.22 3.85
CA LYS A 84 -8.08 -23.25 2.80
C LYS A 84 -8.25 -22.09 1.81
N ALA A 85 -9.49 -21.79 1.42
CA ALA A 85 -9.79 -20.65 0.56
C ALA A 85 -9.45 -19.31 1.22
N THR A 86 -9.79 -19.13 2.51
CA THR A 86 -9.45 -17.92 3.27
C THR A 86 -7.94 -17.70 3.33
N ILE A 87 -7.16 -18.74 3.65
CA ILE A 87 -5.70 -18.67 3.67
C ILE A 87 -5.15 -18.35 2.27
N ALA A 88 -5.66 -19.01 1.22
CA ALA A 88 -5.22 -18.75 -0.16
C ALA A 88 -5.45 -17.29 -0.57
N ILE A 89 -6.62 -16.71 -0.23
CA ILE A 89 -6.93 -15.30 -0.48
C ILE A 89 -5.93 -14.39 0.26
N LEU A 90 -5.68 -14.63 1.56
CA LEU A 90 -4.73 -13.84 2.36
C LEU A 90 -3.31 -13.91 1.78
N VAL A 91 -2.88 -15.07 1.31
CA VAL A 91 -1.56 -15.24 0.66
C VAL A 91 -1.48 -14.43 -0.64
N ILE A 92 -2.50 -14.48 -1.49
CA ILE A 92 -2.55 -13.69 -2.73
C ILE A 92 -2.51 -12.19 -2.42
N MET A 93 -3.28 -11.73 -1.43
CA MET A 93 -3.29 -10.34 -0.98
C MET A 93 -1.91 -9.90 -0.47
N SER A 94 -1.21 -10.76 0.27
CA SER A 94 0.13 -10.52 0.79
C SER A 94 1.16 -10.40 -0.34
N MET A 95 1.16 -11.37 -1.26
CA MET A 95 2.07 -11.37 -2.42
C MET A 95 1.84 -10.15 -3.31
N GLY A 96 0.58 -9.80 -3.59
CA GLY A 96 0.23 -8.61 -4.35
C GLY A 96 0.70 -7.32 -3.68
N SER A 97 0.57 -7.23 -2.35
CA SER A 97 1.03 -6.07 -1.58
C SER A 97 2.53 -5.90 -1.67
N TRP A 98 3.30 -6.96 -1.43
CA TRP A 98 4.77 -6.91 -1.54
C TRP A 98 5.24 -6.59 -2.96
N TYR A 99 4.61 -7.17 -3.98
CA TYR A 99 4.92 -6.87 -5.39
C TYR A 99 4.75 -5.38 -5.70
N ILE A 100 3.60 -4.79 -5.31
CA ILE A 100 3.33 -3.37 -5.55
C ILE A 100 4.29 -2.48 -4.75
N ILE A 101 4.59 -2.82 -3.49
CA ILE A 101 5.56 -2.07 -2.68
C ILE A 101 6.92 -2.02 -3.39
N VAL A 102 7.48 -3.16 -3.77
CA VAL A 102 8.81 -3.24 -4.38
C VAL A 102 8.85 -2.52 -5.72
N THR A 103 7.85 -2.74 -6.58
CA THR A 103 7.80 -2.09 -7.90
C THR A 103 7.69 -0.57 -7.78
N LYS A 104 6.84 -0.06 -6.89
CA LYS A 104 6.69 1.38 -6.67
C LYS A 104 7.90 2.04 -6.02
N VAL A 105 8.58 1.36 -5.09
CA VAL A 105 9.87 1.83 -4.55
C VAL A 105 10.87 2.04 -5.68
N TYR A 106 10.96 1.06 -6.58
CA TYR A 106 11.87 1.12 -7.72
C TYR A 106 11.50 2.25 -8.70
N GLU A 107 10.22 2.40 -9.02
CA GLU A 107 9.71 3.50 -9.85
C GLU A 107 10.04 4.88 -9.25
N GLN A 108 9.79 5.08 -7.96
CA GLN A 108 10.09 6.32 -7.25
C GLN A 108 11.60 6.60 -7.20
N TYR A 109 12.43 5.58 -6.98
CA TYR A 109 13.88 5.71 -7.01
C TYR A 109 14.38 6.12 -8.41
N LYS A 110 13.86 5.46 -9.46
CA LYS A 110 14.14 5.80 -10.85
C LYS A 110 13.74 7.24 -11.17
N MET A 111 12.54 7.66 -10.76
CA MET A 111 12.05 9.02 -10.95
C MET A 111 12.93 10.06 -10.23
N GLY A 112 13.40 9.76 -9.02
CA GLY A 112 14.35 10.62 -8.30
C GLY A 112 15.71 10.75 -9.00
N ARG A 113 16.22 9.68 -9.62
CA ARG A 113 17.42 9.74 -10.46
C ARG A 113 17.20 10.56 -11.73
N GLN A 114 16.02 10.43 -12.34
CA GLN A 114 15.64 11.21 -13.53
C GLN A 114 15.50 12.70 -13.20
N ALA A 115 15.02 13.05 -12.01
CA ALA A 115 14.97 14.43 -11.52
C ALA A 115 16.36 15.08 -11.52
N ARG A 116 17.32 14.43 -10.84
CA ARG A 116 18.72 14.90 -10.79
C ARG A 116 19.37 15.00 -12.17
N ALA A 117 18.97 14.15 -13.11
CA ALA A 117 19.45 14.20 -14.48
C ALA A 117 18.86 15.39 -15.24
N ALA A 118 17.58 15.72 -15.03
CA ALA A 118 16.98 16.95 -15.54
C ALA A 118 17.71 18.17 -14.96
N ASP A 119 17.93 18.20 -13.65
CA ASP A 119 18.62 19.32 -12.98
C ASP A 119 20.00 19.62 -13.60
N LYS A 120 20.75 18.57 -13.96
CA LYS A 120 22.13 18.68 -14.47
C LYS A 120 22.27 18.78 -15.98
N LYS A 121 21.35 18.16 -16.75
CA LYS A 121 21.50 18.02 -18.21
C LYS A 121 20.50 18.88 -18.97
N PHE A 122 19.26 18.92 -18.51
CA PHE A 122 18.21 19.68 -19.19
C PHE A 122 18.45 21.19 -19.03
N TRP A 123 18.68 21.66 -17.80
CA TRP A 123 18.88 23.10 -17.55
C TRP A 123 20.23 23.65 -18.02
N SER A 124 21.20 22.77 -18.30
CA SER A 124 22.48 23.17 -18.89
C SER A 124 22.47 23.16 -20.42
N ALA A 125 21.36 22.76 -21.04
CA ALA A 125 21.26 22.70 -22.49
C ALA A 125 20.97 24.09 -23.11
N PRO A 126 21.47 24.38 -24.32
CA PRO A 126 21.24 25.67 -25.00
C PRO A 126 19.79 25.98 -25.35
N SER A 127 18.93 24.97 -25.41
CA SER A 127 17.50 25.13 -25.72
C SER A 127 16.66 24.04 -25.06
N VAL A 128 15.37 24.32 -24.85
CA VAL A 128 14.40 23.34 -24.32
C VAL A 128 14.33 22.08 -25.19
N ARG A 129 14.42 22.21 -26.51
CA ARG A 129 14.41 21.08 -27.45
C ARG A 129 15.62 20.17 -27.23
N GLN A 130 16.83 20.72 -27.24
CA GLN A 130 18.06 19.95 -26.99
C GLN A 130 18.07 19.36 -25.58
N GLY A 131 17.62 20.13 -24.57
CA GLY A 131 17.51 19.64 -23.20
C GLY A 131 16.58 18.42 -23.11
N THR A 132 15.44 18.45 -23.79
CA THR A 132 14.48 17.34 -23.84
C THR A 132 15.09 16.07 -24.42
N GLU A 133 15.92 16.19 -25.46
CA GLU A 133 16.59 15.04 -26.09
C GLU A 133 17.64 14.38 -25.18
N THR A 134 18.25 15.13 -24.25
CA THR A 134 19.16 14.57 -23.24
C THR A 134 18.47 13.71 -22.18
N LEU A 135 17.15 13.85 -22.04
CA LEU A 135 16.36 13.09 -21.07
C LEU A 135 15.99 11.72 -21.63
N LYS A 136 15.84 10.73 -20.74
CA LYS A 136 15.40 9.38 -21.14
C LYS A 136 13.95 9.40 -21.62
N VAL A 137 13.65 8.67 -22.69
CA VAL A 137 12.28 8.52 -23.27
C VAL A 137 11.22 8.20 -22.23
N ASN A 138 11.50 7.27 -21.30
CA ASN A 138 10.58 6.88 -20.23
C ASN A 138 10.69 7.76 -18.96
N SER A 139 11.02 9.05 -19.10
CA SER A 139 11.15 9.99 -17.98
C SER A 139 9.91 10.88 -17.89
N PRO A 140 9.31 11.06 -16.68
CA PRO A 140 8.20 12.00 -16.53
C PRO A 140 8.60 13.43 -16.89
N TYR A 141 9.86 13.81 -16.60
CA TYR A 141 10.41 15.12 -16.97
C TYR A 141 10.49 15.31 -18.49
N ARG A 142 10.81 14.25 -19.25
CA ARG A 142 10.84 14.31 -20.71
C ARG A 142 9.43 14.46 -21.27
N PHE A 143 8.49 13.66 -20.76
CA PHE A 143 7.09 13.73 -21.17
C PHE A 143 6.50 15.14 -20.96
N ILE A 144 6.79 15.77 -19.82
CA ILE A 144 6.37 17.16 -19.55
C ILE A 144 7.05 18.16 -20.49
N ALA A 145 8.36 18.01 -20.73
CA ALA A 145 9.10 18.88 -21.64
C ALA A 145 8.61 18.77 -23.09
N GLU A 146 8.35 17.56 -23.58
CA GLU A 146 7.75 17.31 -24.90
C GLU A 146 6.34 17.91 -24.99
N SER A 147 5.50 17.73 -23.96
CA SER A 147 4.14 18.30 -23.93
C SER A 147 4.13 19.83 -23.96
N GLY A 148 5.09 20.47 -23.27
CA GLY A 148 5.26 21.93 -23.30
C GLY A 148 5.78 22.44 -24.65
N LEU A 149 6.77 21.75 -25.23
CA LEU A 149 7.33 22.10 -26.55
C LEU A 149 6.31 21.92 -27.68
N GLU A 150 5.52 20.85 -27.62
CA GLU A 150 4.43 20.61 -28.56
C GLU A 150 3.37 21.71 -28.45
N ALA A 151 3.00 22.11 -27.22
CA ALA A 151 2.04 23.20 -27.01
C ALA A 151 2.55 24.56 -27.51
N SER A 152 3.86 24.82 -27.41
CA SER A 152 4.47 26.05 -27.92
C SER A 152 4.53 26.11 -29.46
N THR A 153 4.54 24.97 -30.14
CA THR A 153 4.69 24.91 -31.61
C THR A 153 3.37 24.69 -32.34
N LYS A 154 2.45 23.90 -31.79
CA LYS A 154 1.16 23.52 -32.42
C LYS A 154 0.00 24.41 -32.00
N HIS A 155 0.24 25.70 -31.77
CA HIS A 155 -0.82 26.64 -31.47
C HIS A 155 -1.52 27.10 -32.76
N GLY A 156 -2.69 26.50 -33.07
CA GLY A 156 -3.48 26.83 -34.26
C GLY A 156 -4.81 26.05 -34.34
N GLY A 157 -5.73 26.48 -35.22
CA GLY A 157 -7.06 25.86 -35.39
C GLY A 157 -8.08 26.29 -34.33
N LEU A 158 -9.00 25.40 -33.94
CA LEU A 158 -10.04 25.65 -32.91
C LEU A 158 -9.48 26.08 -31.54
N GLN A 159 -8.18 25.85 -31.30
CA GLN A 159 -7.46 26.20 -30.07
C GLN A 159 -6.84 27.61 -30.13
N GLY A 160 -6.86 28.27 -31.29
CA GLY A 160 -6.30 29.62 -31.48
C GLY A 160 -7.06 30.75 -30.78
N ASN A 161 -8.22 30.46 -30.20
CA ASN A 161 -8.98 31.42 -29.38
C ASN A 161 -8.47 31.50 -27.93
N VAL A 162 -7.58 30.60 -27.52
CA VAL A 162 -6.98 30.58 -26.18
C VAL A 162 -5.60 31.21 -26.25
N ASP A 163 -5.26 32.09 -25.31
CA ASP A 163 -3.93 32.67 -25.25
C ASP A 163 -2.81 31.60 -25.12
N VAL A 164 -1.68 31.82 -25.77
CA VAL A 164 -0.56 30.86 -25.83
C VAL A 164 0.00 30.54 -24.44
N ASN A 165 0.07 31.53 -23.54
CA ASN A 165 0.51 31.30 -22.17
C ASN A 165 -0.44 30.33 -21.44
N THR A 166 -1.74 30.59 -21.57
CA THR A 166 -2.79 29.74 -21.00
C THR A 166 -2.71 28.32 -21.58
N TRP A 167 -2.54 28.20 -22.90
CA TRP A 167 -2.45 26.91 -23.57
C TRP A 167 -1.25 26.07 -23.12
N ILE A 168 -0.06 26.67 -23.03
CA ILE A 168 1.15 25.99 -22.56
C ILE A 168 0.97 25.56 -21.10
N THR A 169 0.46 26.45 -20.25
CA THR A 169 0.18 26.14 -18.83
C THR A 169 -0.73 24.92 -18.70
N MET A 170 -1.86 24.90 -19.44
CA MET A 170 -2.79 23.77 -19.43
C MET A 170 -2.15 22.49 -19.97
N SER A 171 -1.31 22.56 -21.00
CA SER A 171 -0.60 21.39 -21.53
C SER A 171 0.36 20.77 -20.50
N ILE A 172 1.18 21.61 -19.87
CA ILE A 172 2.11 21.18 -18.82
C ILE A 172 1.34 20.61 -17.63
N GLN A 173 0.27 21.27 -17.18
CA GLN A 173 -0.54 20.79 -16.07
C GLN A 173 -1.18 19.43 -16.37
N ARG A 174 -1.75 19.24 -17.57
CA ARG A 174 -2.28 17.93 -18.01
C ARG A 174 -1.20 16.84 -18.01
N ALA A 175 0.02 17.19 -18.42
CA ALA A 175 1.14 16.25 -18.40
C ALA A 175 1.55 15.89 -16.96
N ILE A 176 1.59 16.86 -16.04
CA ILE A 176 1.83 16.64 -14.61
C ILE A 176 0.74 15.74 -14.01
N ASP A 177 -0.53 16.00 -14.30
CA ASP A 177 -1.65 15.23 -13.77
C ASP A 177 -1.62 13.78 -14.27
N ASN A 178 -1.20 13.55 -15.52
CA ASN A 178 -0.97 12.21 -16.06
C ASN A 178 0.14 11.48 -15.29
N VAL A 179 1.28 12.15 -15.05
CA VAL A 179 2.37 11.60 -14.23
C VAL A 179 1.92 11.30 -12.80
N GLN A 180 1.10 12.18 -12.22
CA GLN A 180 0.53 12.00 -10.89
C GLN A 180 -0.37 10.76 -10.84
N SER A 181 -1.27 10.60 -11.80
CA SER A 181 -2.18 9.46 -11.90
C SER A 181 -1.40 8.13 -11.97
N ARG A 182 -0.41 8.04 -12.86
CA ARG A 182 0.45 6.84 -12.99
C ARG A 182 1.21 6.49 -11.71
N THR A 183 1.53 7.51 -10.91
CA THR A 183 2.24 7.34 -9.64
C THR A 183 1.32 6.81 -8.54
N GLN A 184 0.00 6.95 -8.69
CA GLN A 184 -1.03 6.43 -7.79
C GLN A 184 -1.49 5.00 -8.11
N ASP A 185 -1.17 4.48 -9.30
CA ASP A 185 -1.53 3.12 -9.72
C ASP A 185 -1.15 2.08 -8.64
N GLY A 186 -2.03 1.11 -8.38
CA GLY A 186 -1.77 0.04 -7.40
C GLY A 186 -1.85 0.46 -5.92
N LEU A 187 -1.83 1.75 -5.58
CA LEU A 187 -2.04 2.19 -4.20
C LEU A 187 -3.43 1.84 -3.67
N ALA A 188 -4.44 1.88 -4.55
CA ALA A 188 -5.79 1.46 -4.23
C ALA A 188 -5.83 -0.02 -3.76
N PHE A 189 -5.04 -0.89 -4.38
CA PHE A 189 -4.94 -2.29 -3.97
C PHE A 189 -4.36 -2.43 -2.56
N LEU A 190 -3.25 -1.73 -2.25
CA LEU A 190 -2.68 -1.72 -0.90
C LEU A 190 -3.67 -1.20 0.15
N ALA A 191 -4.41 -0.13 -0.18
CA ALA A 191 -5.42 0.43 0.70
C ALA A 191 -6.54 -0.59 0.96
N THR A 192 -7.03 -1.25 -0.08
CA THR A 192 -8.06 -2.31 0.03
C THR A 192 -7.55 -3.51 0.81
N VAL A 193 -6.34 -4.00 0.56
CA VAL A 193 -5.77 -5.13 1.32
C VAL A 193 -5.60 -4.74 2.78
N GLY A 194 -5.08 -3.54 3.05
CA GLY A 194 -4.89 -3.03 4.40
C GLY A 194 -6.18 -2.93 5.21
N SER A 195 -7.30 -2.59 4.57
CA SER A 195 -8.60 -2.49 5.24
C SER A 195 -9.37 -3.80 5.30
N THR A 196 -9.24 -4.69 4.30
CA THR A 196 -10.07 -5.90 4.18
C THR A 196 -9.41 -7.16 4.76
N ALA A 197 -8.07 -7.29 4.72
CA ALA A 197 -7.38 -8.48 5.22
C ALA A 197 -7.68 -8.85 6.69
N PRO A 198 -7.83 -7.90 7.64
CA PRO A 198 -8.23 -8.24 9.02
C PRO A 198 -9.60 -8.91 9.08
N PHE A 199 -10.55 -8.44 8.27
CA PHE A 199 -11.91 -9.00 8.21
C PHE A 199 -11.93 -10.37 7.54
N VAL A 200 -11.08 -10.60 6.54
CA VAL A 200 -10.89 -11.93 5.95
C VAL A 200 -10.33 -12.91 6.98
N GLY A 201 -9.37 -12.48 7.80
CA GLY A 201 -8.86 -13.27 8.93
C GLY A 201 -9.94 -13.57 9.97
N LEU A 202 -10.69 -12.55 10.40
CA LEU A 202 -11.83 -12.70 11.32
C LEU A 202 -12.90 -13.66 10.79
N PHE A 203 -13.24 -13.57 9.51
CA PHE A 203 -14.15 -14.51 8.86
C PHE A 203 -13.65 -15.95 8.99
N GLY A 204 -12.36 -16.18 8.74
CA GLY A 204 -11.74 -17.48 8.94
C GLY A 204 -11.91 -18.00 10.37
N THR A 205 -11.72 -17.14 11.38
CA THR A 205 -11.85 -17.56 12.78
C THR A 205 -13.29 -17.90 13.15
N VAL A 206 -14.24 -17.10 12.68
CA VAL A 206 -15.67 -17.34 12.91
C VAL A 206 -16.09 -18.66 12.28
N TRP A 207 -15.64 -18.95 11.04
CA TRP A 207 -15.91 -20.22 10.38
C TRP A 207 -15.29 -21.41 11.12
N GLY A 208 -14.03 -21.29 11.54
CA GLY A 208 -13.33 -22.35 12.28
C GLY A 208 -14.01 -22.70 13.60
N ILE A 209 -14.39 -21.68 14.38
CA ILE A 209 -15.12 -21.88 15.64
C ILE A 209 -16.51 -22.48 15.38
N TYR A 210 -17.22 -22.02 14.35
CA TYR A 210 -18.52 -22.60 13.98
C TYR A 210 -18.40 -24.09 13.68
N HIS A 211 -17.46 -24.48 12.81
CA HIS A 211 -17.25 -25.88 12.43
C HIS A 211 -16.87 -26.75 13.64
N ALA A 212 -16.01 -26.22 14.53
CA ALA A 212 -15.63 -26.90 15.77
C ALA A 212 -16.83 -27.17 16.69
N LEU A 213 -17.67 -26.15 16.91
CA LEU A 213 -18.85 -26.28 17.77
C LEU A 213 -19.89 -27.24 17.17
N THR A 214 -20.07 -27.23 15.85
CA THR A 214 -20.95 -28.20 15.16
C THR A 214 -20.46 -29.63 15.34
N ALA A 215 -19.15 -29.89 15.20
CA ALA A 215 -18.58 -31.22 15.40
C ALA A 215 -18.78 -31.74 16.84
N ILE A 216 -18.61 -30.87 17.84
CA ILE A 216 -18.86 -31.20 19.25
C ILE A 216 -20.35 -31.47 19.49
N GLY A 217 -21.23 -30.65 18.91
CA GLY A 217 -22.69 -30.83 19.02
C GLY A 217 -23.16 -32.17 18.45
N ILE A 218 -22.58 -32.62 17.33
CA ILE A 218 -22.87 -33.93 16.73
C ILE A 218 -22.31 -35.08 17.59
N ALA A 219 -21.12 -34.91 18.18
CA ALA A 219 -20.48 -35.92 19.02
C ALA A 219 -21.16 -36.12 20.38
N GLY A 220 -21.96 -35.15 20.85
CA GLY A 220 -22.72 -35.25 22.10
C GLY A 220 -21.88 -35.21 23.38
N GLN A 221 -20.55 -35.10 23.28
CA GLN A 221 -19.63 -34.97 24.40
C GLN A 221 -18.79 -33.70 24.25
N ALA A 222 -19.01 -32.73 25.13
CA ALA A 222 -18.16 -31.56 25.24
C ALA A 222 -17.01 -31.86 26.21
N SER A 223 -15.79 -32.06 25.69
CA SER A 223 -14.57 -32.03 26.50
C SER A 223 -13.64 -30.91 26.03
N ILE A 224 -12.90 -30.31 26.96
CA ILE A 224 -11.98 -29.19 26.66
C ILE A 224 -10.94 -29.61 25.62
N ASP A 225 -10.45 -30.86 25.69
CA ASP A 225 -9.47 -31.40 24.75
C ASP A 225 -9.97 -31.43 23.30
N LYS A 226 -11.29 -31.55 23.10
CA LYS A 226 -11.92 -31.54 21.77
C LYS A 226 -12.16 -30.13 21.22
N VAL A 227 -12.21 -29.13 22.09
CA VAL A 227 -12.46 -27.72 21.73
C VAL A 227 -11.14 -26.96 21.51
N ALA A 228 -10.13 -27.23 22.34
CA ALA A 228 -8.92 -26.41 22.41
C ALA A 228 -8.14 -26.34 21.09
N GLY A 229 -8.02 -27.45 20.36
CA GLY A 229 -7.31 -27.50 19.08
C GLY A 229 -7.98 -26.67 17.98
N PRO A 230 -9.23 -26.98 17.59
CA PRO A 230 -9.93 -26.24 16.54
C PRO A 230 -10.08 -24.74 16.82
N VAL A 231 -10.26 -24.35 18.10
CA VAL A 231 -10.33 -22.93 18.49
C VAL A 231 -8.95 -22.25 18.36
N GLY A 232 -7.87 -22.92 18.76
CA GLY A 232 -6.51 -22.40 18.57
C GLY A 232 -6.16 -22.21 17.09
N GLU A 233 -6.50 -23.19 16.25
CA GLU A 233 -6.36 -23.13 14.79
C GLU A 233 -7.14 -21.95 14.18
N ALA A 234 -8.36 -21.72 14.64
CA ALA A 234 -9.15 -20.58 14.23
C ALA A 234 -8.44 -19.25 14.56
N LEU A 235 -7.87 -19.08 15.76
CA LEU A 235 -7.18 -17.84 16.15
C LEU A 235 -5.98 -17.50 15.26
N ILE A 236 -5.30 -18.51 14.72
CA ILE A 236 -4.18 -18.31 13.78
C ILE A 236 -4.65 -17.57 12.52
N MET A 237 -5.88 -17.78 12.04
CA MET A 237 -6.39 -17.09 10.85
C MET A 237 -6.51 -15.57 11.04
N THR A 238 -6.93 -15.09 12.22
CA THR A 238 -6.90 -13.64 12.53
C THR A 238 -5.47 -13.13 12.57
N ALA A 239 -4.55 -13.87 13.18
CA ALA A 239 -3.15 -13.48 13.23
C ALA A 239 -2.54 -13.33 11.83
N ILE A 240 -2.85 -14.25 10.91
CA ILE A 240 -2.44 -14.15 9.50
C ILE A 240 -3.08 -12.93 8.83
N GLY A 241 -4.38 -12.69 9.03
CA GLY A 241 -5.07 -11.50 8.49
C GLY A 241 -4.39 -10.19 8.90
N LEU A 242 -4.00 -10.07 10.16
CA LEU A 242 -3.24 -8.92 10.67
C LEU A 242 -1.82 -8.85 10.10
N ALA A 243 -1.13 -9.99 10.00
CA ALA A 243 0.21 -10.07 9.42
C ALA A 243 0.23 -9.64 7.93
N VAL A 244 -0.87 -9.82 7.21
CA VAL A 244 -1.03 -9.33 5.83
C VAL A 244 -1.41 -7.84 5.80
N ALA A 245 -2.31 -7.40 6.69
CA ALA A 245 -2.81 -6.03 6.70
C ALA A 245 -1.75 -4.99 7.09
N VAL A 246 -0.96 -5.28 8.13
CA VAL A 246 0.00 -4.31 8.71
C VAL A 246 1.03 -3.83 7.68
N PRO A 247 1.75 -4.71 6.96
CA PRO A 247 2.68 -4.28 5.91
C PRO A 247 2.00 -3.51 4.77
N ALA A 248 0.78 -3.90 4.38
CA ALA A 248 0.03 -3.23 3.32
C ALA A 248 -0.31 -1.77 3.68
N VAL A 249 -0.81 -1.54 4.90
CA VAL A 249 -1.15 -0.19 5.40
C VAL A 249 0.11 0.67 5.56
N LEU A 250 1.18 0.12 6.13
CA LEU A 250 2.45 0.83 6.29
C LEU A 250 3.07 1.18 4.92
N GLY A 251 3.04 0.22 4.00
CA GLY A 251 3.46 0.42 2.61
C GLY A 251 2.67 1.54 1.94
N TYR A 252 1.33 1.50 2.00
CA TYR A 252 0.47 2.53 1.42
C TYR A 252 0.83 3.93 1.92
N ASN A 253 0.86 4.12 3.24
CA ASN A 253 1.13 5.41 3.86
C ASN A 253 2.54 5.94 3.51
N TRP A 254 3.52 5.04 3.48
CA TRP A 254 4.90 5.40 3.12
C TRP A 254 5.03 5.77 1.63
N LEU A 255 4.42 5.01 0.73
CA LEU A 255 4.42 5.29 -0.71
C LEU A 255 3.72 6.62 -1.02
N VAL A 256 2.56 6.90 -0.42
CA VAL A 256 1.82 8.16 -0.61
C VAL A 256 2.66 9.37 -0.21
N ARG A 257 3.33 9.29 0.96
CA ARG A 257 4.22 10.37 1.41
C ARG A 257 5.38 10.58 0.43
N ARG A 258 5.98 9.49 -0.06
CA ARG A 258 7.10 9.57 -1.01
C ARG A 258 6.65 10.11 -2.38
N ASN A 259 5.45 9.75 -2.82
CA ASN A 259 4.82 10.28 -4.03
C ASN A 259 4.63 11.80 -3.94
N LYS A 260 4.16 12.32 -2.81
CA LYS A 260 4.06 13.76 -2.59
C LYS A 260 5.40 14.47 -2.81
N ALA A 261 6.49 13.95 -2.23
CA ALA A 261 7.83 14.52 -2.38
C ALA A 261 8.40 14.37 -3.80
N ALA A 262 8.03 13.32 -4.54
CA ALA A 262 8.40 13.17 -5.95
C ALA A 262 7.64 14.16 -6.84
N MET A 263 6.34 14.30 -6.63
CA MET A 263 5.47 15.21 -7.39
C MET A 263 5.82 16.68 -7.18
N GLU A 264 6.33 17.05 -6.01
CA GLU A 264 6.82 18.41 -5.79
C GLU A 264 7.89 18.79 -6.81
N ARG A 265 8.91 17.94 -7.00
CA ARG A 265 9.97 18.18 -8.00
C ARG A 265 9.45 18.22 -9.43
N VAL A 266 8.47 17.37 -9.74
CA VAL A 266 7.82 17.32 -11.05
C VAL A 266 7.07 18.62 -11.32
N ARG A 267 6.36 19.16 -10.32
CA ARG A 267 5.65 20.45 -10.42
C ARG A 267 6.60 21.63 -10.52
N SER A 268 7.67 21.67 -9.73
CA SER A 268 8.71 22.71 -9.83
C SER A 268 9.31 22.73 -11.24
N PHE A 269 9.69 21.55 -11.77
CA PHE A 269 10.20 21.45 -13.14
C PHE A 269 9.21 21.97 -14.19
N GLY A 270 7.92 21.65 -14.05
CA GLY A 270 6.88 22.15 -14.96
C GLY A 270 6.71 23.67 -14.89
N ALA A 271 6.77 24.25 -13.69
CA ALA A 271 6.70 25.70 -13.49
C ALA A 271 7.91 26.42 -14.12
N ASP A 272 9.12 25.92 -13.89
CA ASP A 272 10.34 26.47 -14.49
C ASP A 272 10.31 26.34 -16.03
N LEU A 273 9.85 25.20 -16.54
CA LEU A 273 9.71 24.96 -17.97
C LEU A 273 8.75 25.96 -18.62
N HIS A 274 7.61 26.20 -17.96
CA HIS A 274 6.65 27.19 -18.42
C HIS A 274 7.27 28.59 -18.50
N ALA A 275 8.03 29.01 -17.48
CA ALA A 275 8.72 30.30 -17.47
C ALA A 275 9.73 30.44 -18.62
N VAL A 276 10.53 29.40 -18.90
CA VAL A 276 11.51 29.41 -19.98
C VAL A 276 10.85 29.41 -21.36
N LEU A 277 9.81 28.61 -21.57
CA LEU A 277 9.07 28.57 -22.84
C LEU A 277 8.43 29.93 -23.18
N LEU A 278 7.95 30.66 -22.18
CA LEU A 278 7.38 31.98 -22.38
C LEU A 278 8.42 33.09 -22.57
N SER A 279 9.62 32.91 -22.02
CA SER A 279 10.73 33.87 -22.14
C SER A 279 11.46 33.77 -23.47
N ALA A 280 11.41 32.59 -24.13
CA ALA A 280 12.12 32.29 -25.37
C ALA A 280 11.82 33.21 -26.60
N PRO A 281 10.67 33.89 -26.75
CA PRO A 281 10.43 34.70 -27.95
C PRO A 281 10.81 36.19 -27.85
N LYS A 282 11.03 36.76 -26.66
CA LYS A 282 11.22 38.23 -26.56
C LYS A 282 12.62 38.72 -26.93
N ALA A 283 13.67 37.91 -26.74
CA ALA A 283 15.04 38.34 -27.01
C ALA A 283 15.33 38.56 -28.51
N THR A 284 14.76 37.73 -29.39
CA THR A 284 15.00 37.83 -30.84
C THR A 284 14.24 38.99 -31.48
N ALA A 285 13.00 39.25 -31.03
CA ALA A 285 12.20 40.37 -31.52
C ALA A 285 12.76 41.73 -31.06
N GLN A 286 13.26 41.80 -29.83
CA GLN A 286 13.84 43.04 -29.29
C GLN A 286 15.21 43.34 -29.93
N ALA A 287 16.04 42.31 -30.19
CA ALA A 287 17.30 42.46 -30.92
C ALA A 287 17.10 42.94 -32.38
N GLN A 288 16.08 42.42 -33.08
CA GLN A 288 15.72 42.87 -34.43
C GLN A 288 15.17 44.31 -34.44
N ALA A 289 14.37 44.70 -33.44
CA ALA A 289 13.87 46.06 -33.31
C ALA A 289 15.00 47.08 -33.03
N THR A 290 15.95 46.76 -32.14
CA THR A 290 17.12 47.62 -31.89
C THR A 290 18.06 47.72 -33.09
N GLY A 291 18.22 46.65 -33.87
CA GLY A 291 19.01 46.67 -35.11
C GLY A 291 18.37 47.52 -36.22
N ALA A 292 17.05 47.46 -36.35
CA ALA A 292 16.30 48.26 -37.33
C ALA A 292 16.32 49.77 -36.99
N HIS A 293 16.21 50.14 -35.71
CA HIS A 293 16.34 51.53 -35.28
C HIS A 293 17.77 52.08 -35.48
N ALA A 294 18.81 51.30 -35.20
CA ALA A 294 20.20 51.73 -35.42
C ALA A 294 20.53 51.93 -36.92
N GLN A 295 19.95 51.13 -37.81
CA GLN A 295 20.13 51.29 -39.26
C GLN A 295 19.37 52.50 -39.84
N ALA A 296 18.27 52.91 -39.20
CA ALA A 296 17.51 54.09 -39.61
C ALA A 296 18.21 55.41 -39.22
N THR A 297 18.91 55.45 -38.09
CA THR A 297 19.64 56.66 -37.63
C THR A 297 20.94 56.93 -38.40
N VAL A 298 21.52 55.93 -39.05
CA VAL A 298 22.76 56.09 -39.85
C VAL A 298 22.48 56.54 -41.30
N ARG A 299 21.20 56.53 -41.73
CA ARG A 299 20.78 56.87 -43.10
C ARG A 299 20.03 58.21 -43.23
N GLY A 300 19.85 58.96 -42.14
CA GLY A 300 19.27 60.31 -42.12
C GLY A 300 20.32 61.34 -41.79
#